data_AF-A0A3D1QTI2-F1
#
_entry.id   AF-A0A3D1QTI2-F1
#
_cell.length_a   1.000
_cell.length_b   1.000
_cell.length_c   1.000
_cell.angle_alpha   90.00
_cell.angle_beta   90.00
_cell.angle_gamma   90.00
#
_symmetry.space_group_name_H-M   'P 1'
#
loop_
_entity.id
_entity.type
_entity.pdbx_description
1 polymer ?
#
loop_
_entity_poly.entity_id
_entity_poly.type
_entity_poly.pdbx_seq_one_letter_code
_entity_poly.pdbx_strand_id
1 'polypeptide(L)' 'MEGLIERYSGRTVLVLGAHPDDGEVGAGGTIARLTRAGARVLLTAVSAPKDLEKR' A
#
# COMPACT_ATOMS: atom_id res chain seq x y z
N MET A 1 -8.25 16.26 -18.91
CA MET A 1 -8.53 16.24 -17.47
C MET A 1 -7.68 15.12 -16.88
N GLU A 2 -6.74 15.46 -16.00
CA GLU A 2 -5.83 14.47 -15.40
C GLU A 2 -6.59 13.63 -14.37
N GLY A 3 -6.58 12.30 -14.55
CA GLY A 3 -7.25 11.39 -13.65
C GLY A 3 -6.57 11.34 -12.28
N LEU A 4 -7.30 10.86 -11.27
CA LEU A 4 -6.84 10.85 -9.88
C LEU A 4 -5.55 10.02 -9.71
N ILE A 5 -5.38 8.95 -10.49
CA ILE A 5 -4.23 8.04 -10.39
C ILE A 5 -2.99 8.67 -11.04
N GLU A 6 -3.15 9.31 -12.18
CA GLU A 6 -2.09 9.94 -12.98
C GLU A 6 -1.38 11.04 -12.20
N ARG A 7 -2.11 11.74 -11.32
CA ARG A 7 -1.55 12.70 -10.37
C ARG A 7 -0.46 12.10 -9.48
N TYR A 8 -0.40 10.80 -9.25
CA TYR A 8 0.62 10.20 -8.38
C TYR A 8 1.84 9.67 -9.14
N SER A 9 1.88 9.78 -10.47
CA SER A 9 3.04 9.33 -11.27
C SER A 9 4.32 10.04 -10.83
N GLY A 10 5.41 9.28 -10.64
CA GLY A 10 6.70 9.77 -10.15
C GLY A 10 6.70 10.23 -8.68
N ARG A 11 5.58 10.16 -7.96
CA ARG A 11 5.48 10.48 -6.53
C ARG A 11 5.69 9.25 -5.67
N THR A 12 6.07 9.46 -4.42
CA THR A 12 6.10 8.40 -3.40
C THR A 12 4.77 8.41 -2.65
N VAL A 13 4.16 7.23 -2.49
CA VAL A 13 2.91 7.01 -1.75
C VAL A 13 3.18 6.02 -0.62
N LEU A 14 2.87 6.41 0.61
CA LEU A 14 2.98 5.53 1.79
C LEU A 14 1.60 4.94 2.11
N VAL A 15 1.54 3.61 2.17
CA VAL A 15 0.40 2.85 2.68
C VAL A 15 0.72 2.45 4.11
N LEU A 16 -0.07 2.96 5.06
CA LEU A 16 0.12 2.71 6.48
C LEU A 16 -1.00 1.80 7.00
N GLY A 17 -0.64 0.59 7.41
CA GLY A 17 -1.50 -0.38 8.07
C GLY A 17 -1.12 -0.56 9.53
N ALA A 18 -2.09 -0.92 10.37
CA ALA A 18 -1.80 -1.30 11.75
C ALA A 18 -1.10 -2.68 11.80
N HIS A 19 -1.54 -3.60 10.95
CA HIS A 19 -1.08 -4.98 10.85
C HIS A 19 -0.48 -5.31 9.48
N PRO A 20 0.29 -6.40 9.37
CA PRO A 20 0.79 -6.88 8.08
C PRO A 20 -0.35 -7.60 7.34
N ASP A 21 -0.93 -6.92 6.35
CA ASP A 21 -1.97 -7.37 5.38
C ASP A 21 -3.01 -6.26 5.11
N ASP A 22 -3.16 -5.31 6.04
CA ASP A 22 -4.12 -4.20 5.94
C ASP A 22 -4.04 -3.46 4.60
N GLY A 23 -2.83 -3.24 4.09
CA GLY A 23 -2.62 -2.54 2.81
C GLY A 23 -3.11 -3.35 1.61
N GLU A 24 -2.81 -4.64 1.58
CA GLU A 24 -3.22 -5.58 0.55
C GLU A 24 -4.74 -5.78 0.53
N VAL A 25 -5.34 -6.01 1.70
CA VAL A 25 -6.78 -6.27 1.84
C VAL A 25 -7.60 -5.00 1.63
N GLY A 26 -7.21 -3.90 2.27
CA GLY A 26 -7.96 -2.65 2.25
C GLY A 26 -7.75 -1.80 0.99
N ALA A 27 -6.59 -1.94 0.33
CA ALA A 27 -6.20 -1.05 -0.76
C ALA A 27 -5.44 -1.73 -1.90
N GLY A 28 -5.36 -3.06 -1.98
CA GLY A 28 -4.54 -3.78 -2.96
C GLY A 28 -4.77 -3.38 -4.42
N GLY A 29 -6.04 -3.19 -4.81
CA GLY A 29 -6.38 -2.69 -6.15
C GLY A 29 -5.89 -1.27 -6.42
N THR A 30 -5.98 -0.38 -5.43
CA THR A 30 -5.49 1.00 -5.52
C THR A 30 -3.97 1.03 -5.60
N ILE A 31 -3.29 0.24 -4.77
CA ILE A 31 -1.84 0.06 -4.80
C ILE A 31 -1.39 -0.40 -6.18
N ALA A 32 -2.02 -1.45 -6.73
CA ALA A 32 -1.69 -1.97 -8.04
C ALA A 32 -1.84 -0.92 -9.14
N ARG A 33 -2.89 -0.09 -9.10
CA ARG A 33 -3.12 0.99 -10.06
C ARG A 33 -2.09 2.11 -9.94
N LEU A 34 -1.75 2.54 -8.72
CA LEU A 34 -0.75 3.56 -8.47
C LEU A 34 0.64 3.12 -8.92
N THR A 35 1.04 1.89 -8.59
CA THR A 35 2.31 1.31 -9.05
C THR A 35 2.37 1.22 -10.57
N ARG A 36 1.30 0.75 -11.24
CA ARG A 36 1.22 0.71 -12.71
C ARG A 36 1.30 2.10 -13.36
N ALA A 37 0.82 3.13 -12.68
CA ALA A 37 0.92 4.52 -13.13
C ALA A 37 2.28 5.17 -12.86
N GLY A 38 3.25 4.44 -12.31
CA GLY A 38 4.60 4.92 -12.06
C GLY A 38 4.81 5.61 -10.71
N ALA A 39 3.87 5.47 -9.77
CA ALA A 39 4.11 5.88 -8.39
C ALA A 39 5.05 4.88 -7.68
N ARG A 40 5.91 5.38 -6.80
CA ARG A 40 6.67 4.55 -5.85
C ARG A 40 5.82 4.30 -4.62
N VAL A 41 5.20 3.13 -4.53
CA VAL A 41 4.36 2.76 -3.38
C VAL A 41 5.19 2.04 -2.33
N LEU A 42 5.14 2.51 -1.08
CA LEU A 42 5.77 1.91 0.09
C LEU A 42 4.68 1.38 1.01
N LEU A 43 4.75 0.10 1.39
CA LEU A 43 3.84 -0.50 2.36
C LEU A 43 4.53 -0.54 3.72
N THR A 44 3.80 -0.19 4.78
CA THR A 44 4.30 -0.21 6.15
C THR A 44 3.23 -0.70 7.10
N ALA A 45 3.59 -1.68 7.92
CA ALA A 45 2.80 -2.11 9.07
C ALA A 45 3.39 -1.49 10.35
N VAL A 46 2.55 -0.92 11.20
CA VAL A 46 2.95 -0.34 12.48
C VAL A 46 3.37 -1.45 13.46
N SER A 47 2.70 -2.60 13.39
CA SER A 47 2.97 -3.74 14.26
C SER A 47 2.96 -5.04 13.49
N ALA A 48 3.65 -6.04 14.03
CA ALA A 48 3.59 -7.42 13.57
C ALA A 48 3.10 -8.33 14.71
N PRO A 49 2.42 -9.44 14.40
CA PRO A 49 2.01 -10.41 15.41
C PRO A 49 3.23 -10.93 16.18
N LYS A 50 3.13 -10.97 17.52
CA LYS A 50 4.23 -11.42 18.40
C LYS A 50 4.39 -12.94 18.49
N ASP A 51 3.36 -13.70 18.12
CA ASP A 51 3.30 -15.16 18.28
C ASP A 51 2.93 -15.85 16.95
N LEU A 52 3.69 -15.61 15.88
CA LEU A 52 3.42 -16.19 14.55
C LEU A 52 3.49 -17.73 14.52
N GLU A 53 4.14 -18.34 15.52
CA GLU A 53 4.40 -19.78 15.61
C GLU A 53 3.37 -20.54 16.48
N LYS A 54 2.52 -19.84 17.24
CA LYS A 54 1.49 -20.49 18.07
C LYS A 54 0.28 -20.81 17.20
N ARG A 55 0.19 -22.08 16.81
CA ARG A 55 -1.00 -22.67 16.18
C ARG A 55 -2.06 -23.00 17.21
#